data_AF-A0A358HSB5-F1
#
_entry.id   AF-A0A358HSB5-F1
#
_cell.length_a   1.000
_cell.length_b   1.000
_cell.length_c   1.000
_cell.angle_alpha   90.00
_cell.angle_beta   90.00
_cell.angle_gamma   90.00
#
_symmetry.space_group_name_H-M   'P 1'
#
loop_
_entity.id
_entity.type
_entity.pdbx_description
1 polymer ?
#
loop_
_entity_poly.entity_id
_entity_poly.type
_entity_poly.pdbx_seq_one_letter_code
_entity_poly.pdbx_strand_id
1 'polypeptide(L)' 'LTYTWQADGLESVVKWTLSPSASGTLLRMEQTGFNPEKQKLAYFGARSGWPRFFDQLEQLLSQVD' A
#
# COMPACT_ATOMS: atom_id res chain seq x y z
N LEU A 1 -3.27 -10.76 1.80
CA LEU A 1 -4.41 -10.17 1.06
C LEU A 1 -3.87 -9.59 -0.24
N THR A 2 -4.53 -9.84 -1.38
CA THR A 2 -4.08 -9.33 -2.70
C THR A 2 -5.30 -8.89 -3.50
N TYR A 3 -5.23 -7.72 -4.13
CA TYR A 3 -6.30 -7.18 -4.97
C TYR A 3 -5.76 -6.29 -6.08
N THR A 4 -6.56 -6.10 -7.13
CA THR A 4 -6.25 -5.19 -8.24
C THR A 4 -6.66 -3.76 -7.90
N TRP A 5 -5.89 -2.79 -8.38
CA TRP A 5 -6.22 -1.37 -8.34
C TRP A 5 -6.08 -0.79 -9.74
N GLN A 6 -7.20 -0.31 -10.28
CA GLN A 6 -7.28 0.29 -11.60
C GLN A 6 -7.73 1.75 -11.51
N ALA A 7 -7.07 2.65 -12.24
CA ALA A 7 -7.44 4.08 -12.31
C ALA A 7 -6.76 4.73 -13.52
N ASP A 8 -7.50 5.46 -14.37
CA ASP A 8 -6.96 6.25 -15.49
C ASP A 8 -5.90 5.50 -16.35
N GLY A 9 -6.19 4.26 -16.73
CA GLY A 9 -5.28 3.42 -17.53
C GLY A 9 -4.11 2.81 -16.76
N LEU A 10 -4.04 2.99 -15.43
CA LEU A 10 -3.24 2.16 -14.53
C LEU A 10 -3.95 0.83 -14.29
N GLU A 11 -3.21 -0.26 -14.45
CA GLU A 11 -3.58 -1.59 -13.95
C GLU A 11 -2.47 -2.04 -13.01
N SER A 12 -2.78 -2.11 -11.72
CA SER A 12 -1.80 -2.49 -10.69
C SER A 12 -2.36 -3.53 -9.74
N VAL A 13 -1.47 -4.20 -9.02
CA VAL A 13 -1.83 -5.17 -7.97
C VAL A 13 -1.25 -4.68 -6.66
N VAL A 14 -2.08 -4.63 -5.63
CA VAL A 14 -1.65 -4.37 -4.25
C VAL A 14 -1.65 -5.69 -3.48
N LYS A 15 -0.54 -5.98 -2.82
CA LYS A 15 -0.37 -7.14 -1.95
C LYS A 15 0.00 -6.70 -0.55
N TRP A 16 -0.74 -7.20 0.43
CA TRP A 16 -0.49 -7.05 1.85
C TRP A 16 -0.03 -8.39 2.43
N THR A 17 1.12 -8.36 3.09
CA THR A 17 1.71 -9.50 3.81
C THR A 17 1.83 -9.14 5.28
N LEU A 18 1.18 -9.94 6.14
CA LEU A 18 1.22 -9.76 7.59
C LEU A 18 2.05 -10.90 8.17
N SER A 19 3.09 -10.55 8.91
CA SER A 19 3.96 -11.50 9.60
C SER A 19 3.92 -11.23 11.10
N PRO A 20 3.68 -12.23 11.96
CA PRO A 20 3.80 -12.05 13.40
C PRO A 20 5.20 -11.53 13.79
N SER A 21 5.26 -10.66 14.78
CA SER A 21 6.50 -10.19 15.40
C SER A 21 6.37 -10.25 16.92
N ALA A 22 7.49 -10.11 17.65
CA ALA A 22 7.49 -10.19 19.12
C ALA A 22 6.61 -9.12 19.79
N SER A 23 6.34 -8.00 19.10
CA SER A 23 5.59 -6.86 19.62
C SER A 23 4.32 -6.56 18.82
N GLY A 24 3.84 -7.50 17.99
CA GLY A 24 2.64 -7.29 17.17
C GLY A 24 2.73 -7.94 15.79
N THR A 25 2.47 -7.16 14.74
CA THR A 25 2.47 -7.64 13.35
C THR A 25 3.35 -6.74 12.49
N LEU A 26 4.31 -7.33 11.79
CA LEU A 26 5.01 -6.67 10.70
C LEU A 26 4.15 -6.71 9.44
N LEU A 27 3.72 -5.54 8.98
CA LEU A 27 2.97 -5.40 7.75
C LEU A 27 3.88 -4.94 6.61
N ARG A 28 3.80 -5.62 5.46
CA ARG A 28 4.41 -5.20 4.20
C ARG A 28 3.34 -5.03 3.12
N MET A 29 3.28 -3.83 2.53
CA MET A 29 2.47 -3.56 1.35
C MET A 29 3.38 -3.38 0.14
N GLU A 30 3.01 -4.04 -0.95
CA GLU A 30 3.70 -3.98 -2.24
C GLU A 30 2.66 -3.66 -3.31
N GLN A 31 2.85 -2.58 -4.07
CA GLN A 31 2.05 -2.27 -5.25
C GLN A 31 2.90 -2.39 -6.51
N THR A 32 2.49 -3.25 -7.43
CA THR A 32 3.22 -3.55 -8.68
C THR A 32 2.33 -3.34 -9.90
N GLY A 33 2.93 -3.25 -11.10
CA GLY A 33 2.22 -3.02 -12.36
C GLY A 33 2.39 -1.62 -12.95
N PHE A 34 3.16 -0.75 -12.30
CA PHE A 34 3.49 0.57 -12.85
C PHE A 34 4.40 0.44 -14.09
N ASN A 35 3.93 0.90 -15.24
CA ASN A 35 4.74 1.07 -16.44
C ASN A 35 5.71 2.26 -16.24
N PRO A 36 7.04 2.06 -16.31
CA PRO A 36 8.03 3.11 -16.01
C PRO A 36 7.97 4.33 -16.93
N GLU A 37 7.55 4.16 -18.19
CA GLU A 37 7.52 5.24 -19.18
C GLU A 37 6.23 6.06 -19.09
N LYS A 38 5.09 5.38 -18.89
CA LYS A 38 3.77 6.01 -18.98
C LYS A 38 3.19 6.43 -17.63
N GLN A 39 3.60 5.80 -16.53
CA GLN A 39 2.92 5.90 -15.23
C GLN A 39 3.82 6.47 -14.12
N LYS A 40 4.81 7.28 -14.50
CA LYS A 40 5.74 7.92 -13.56
C LYS A 40 5.03 8.73 -12.48
N LEU A 41 4.02 9.54 -12.85
CA LEU A 41 3.24 10.33 -11.90
C LEU A 41 2.46 9.43 -10.92
N ALA A 42 1.81 8.37 -11.41
CA ALA A 42 1.07 7.43 -10.57
C ALA A 42 2.01 6.69 -9.60
N TYR A 43 3.20 6.29 -10.05
CA TYR A 43 4.20 5.65 -9.20
C TYR A 43 4.67 6.58 -8.06
N PHE A 44 5.00 7.84 -8.36
CA PHE A 44 5.38 8.80 -7.32
C PHE A 44 4.22 9.18 -6.41
N GLY A 45 3.01 9.27 -6.95
CA GLY A 45 1.78 9.45 -6.17
C GLY A 45 1.58 8.32 -5.17
N ALA A 46 1.67 7.05 -5.61
CA ALA A 46 1.59 5.89 -4.75
C ALA A 46 2.71 5.90 -3.70
N ARG A 47 3.95 6.17 -4.09
CA ARG A 47 5.10 6.24 -3.18
C ARG A 47 4.93 7.31 -2.09
N SER A 48 4.28 8.43 -2.40
CA SER A 48 3.99 9.48 -1.41
C SER A 48 2.70 9.24 -0.63
N GLY A 49 1.72 8.55 -1.21
CA GLY A 49 0.39 8.34 -0.62
C GLY A 49 0.36 7.20 0.39
N TRP A 50 1.01 6.07 0.07
CA TRP A 50 1.01 4.88 0.93
C TRP A 50 1.50 5.11 2.36
N PRO A 51 2.58 5.87 2.60
CA PRO A 51 2.98 6.20 3.97
C PRO A 51 1.86 6.87 4.78
N ARG A 52 1.11 7.80 4.17
CA ARG A 52 -0.01 8.48 4.85
C ARG A 52 -1.15 7.54 5.20
N PHE A 53 -1.44 6.57 4.33
CA PHE A 53 -2.44 5.54 4.64
C PHE A 53 -1.98 4.64 5.79
N PHE A 54 -0.68 4.36 5.91
CA PHE A 54 -0.15 3.64 7.06
C PHE A 54 -0.22 4.46 8.35
N ASP A 55 0.11 5.75 8.33
CA ASP A 55 -0.05 6.61 9.50
C ASP A 55 -1.51 6.61 10.01
N GLN A 56 -2.48 6.68 9.08
CA GLN A 56 -3.91 6.61 9.42
C GLN A 56 -4.33 5.23 9.93
N LEU A 57 -3.79 4.16 9.37
CA LEU A 57 -4.05 2.80 9.83
C LEU A 57 -3.52 2.59 11.26
N GLU A 58 -2.32 3.08 11.56
CA GLU A 58 -1.77 3.02 12.92
C GLU A 58 -2.62 3.80 13.92
N GLN A 59 -3.08 5.00 13.54
CA GLN A 59 -4.01 5.78 14.38
C GLN A 59 -5.33 5.04 14.62
N LEU A 60 -5.92 4.47 13.58
CA LEU A 60 -7.16 3.69 13.72
C LEU A 60 -6.95 2.50 14.66
N LEU A 61 -5.88 1.74 14.49
CA LEU A 61 -5.59 0.58 15.32
C LEU A 61 -5.34 0.96 16.79
N SER A 62 -4.82 2.16 17.08
CA SER A 62 -4.67 2.66 18.45
C SER A 62 -6.00 3.02 19.14
N GLN A 63 -7.09 3.12 18.40
CA GLN A 63 -8.43 3.42 18.93
C GLN A 63 -9.31 2.17 19.06
N VAL A 64 -8.89 1.06 18.46
CA VAL A 64 -9.59 -0.21 18.52
C VAL A 64 -8.98 -1.02 19.67
N ASP A 65 -9.49 -0.77 20.86
CA ASP A 65 -9.37 -1.65 22.03
C ASP A 65 -10.68 -2.46 22.20
#